data_AF-A0A254N9Z6-F1
#
_entry.id   AF-A0A254N9Z6-F1
#
_cell.length_a   1.000
_cell.length_b   1.000
_cell.length_c   1.000
_cell.angle_alpha   90.00
_cell.angle_beta   90.00
_cell.angle_gamma   90.00
#
_symmetry.space_group_name_H-M   'P 1'
#
loop_
_entity.id
_entity.type
_entity.pdbx_description
1 polymer ?
#
loop_
_entity_poly.entity_id
_entity_poly.type
_entity_poly.pdbx_seq_one_letter_code
_entity_poly.pdbx_strand_id
1 'polypeptide(L)'
;MHPHYVPVTDAALLLARFGSALPEGGSPCPEAPGELDMPLLMPAPTKPAGAVGEVRLGRLGLLSRRAVDLSLGGQATHCAIETMKSLATFRESWWAGQRCVVPVMGLQAWSFSTGQPQRWTVQQSAGLPLALAGLWNTWTGPDGAELLSFCVLTRPADGHEVFRHLASPGQAARMPVLLPLESLAPWLDGGLKDAERLLQRPMAEALQAAPLAQADTPWREPASWSVVPDMFAHEWHAMAAQAPAAPTRRASPRLMRPRSPEPAGPTTADLF
;
A
#
# COMPACT_ATOMS: atom_id res chain seq x y z
N MET A 1 5.46 -7.52 -7.36
CA MET A 1 5.40 -7.07 -5.95
C MET A 1 3.97 -6.56 -5.67
N HIS A 2 3.34 -7.03 -4.59
CA HIS A 2 2.03 -6.54 -4.11
C HIS A 2 2.20 -5.99 -2.69
N PRO A 3 2.82 -4.80 -2.54
CA PRO A 3 3.06 -4.23 -1.22
C PRO A 3 1.76 -3.69 -0.62
N HIS A 4 1.71 -3.67 0.70
CA HIS A 4 0.73 -2.90 1.45
C HIS A 4 1.34 -1.52 1.75
N TYR A 5 0.75 -0.44 1.25
CA TYR A 5 1.23 0.91 1.52
C TYR A 5 0.68 1.42 2.84
N VAL A 6 1.52 2.08 3.63
CA VAL A 6 1.10 2.75 4.87
C VAL A 6 0.85 4.21 4.54
N PRO A 7 -0.41 4.68 4.44
CA PRO A 7 -0.69 6.07 4.08
C PRO A 7 -0.19 7.03 5.16
N VAL A 8 0.11 8.27 4.77
CA VAL A 8 0.35 9.34 5.74
C VAL A 8 -1.00 9.79 6.29
N THR A 9 -1.23 9.54 7.59
CA THR A 9 -2.49 9.89 8.24
C THR A 9 -2.45 11.21 9.01
N ASP A 10 -1.25 11.69 9.32
CA ASP A 10 -1.02 12.92 10.05
C ASP A 10 -1.05 14.14 9.11
N ALA A 11 -2.04 15.02 9.29
CA ALA A 11 -2.21 16.23 8.51
C ALA A 11 -1.03 17.21 8.66
N ALA A 12 -0.39 17.27 9.84
CA ALA A 12 0.76 18.14 10.07
C ALA A 12 2.00 17.62 9.32
N LEU A 13 2.19 16.30 9.26
CA LEU A 13 3.26 15.71 8.44
C LEU A 13 3.04 15.94 6.95
N LEU A 14 1.79 15.81 6.47
CA LEU A 14 1.45 16.13 5.08
C LEU A 14 1.76 17.58 4.75
N LEU A 15 1.32 18.51 5.59
CA LEU A 15 1.57 19.94 5.41
C LEU A 15 3.07 20.25 5.46
N ALA A 16 3.79 19.75 6.46
CA ALA A 16 5.21 20.04 6.65
C ALA A 16 6.09 19.48 5.53
N ARG A 17 5.76 18.30 5.00
CA ARG A 17 6.59 17.60 4.01
C ARG A 17 6.20 17.94 2.57
N PHE A 18 4.92 18.15 2.29
CA PHE A 18 4.38 18.33 0.94
C PHE A 18 3.78 19.71 0.68
N GLY A 19 3.66 20.56 1.72
CA GLY A 19 3.10 21.91 1.59
C GLY A 19 1.58 21.95 1.44
N SER A 20 0.88 20.83 1.67
CA SER A 20 -0.56 20.70 1.47
C SER A 20 -1.19 19.85 2.57
N ALA A 21 -2.35 20.28 3.08
CA ALA A 21 -3.11 19.58 4.11
C ALA A 21 -4.20 18.67 3.51
N LEU A 22 -4.70 17.72 4.30
CA LEU A 22 -5.89 16.93 3.98
C LEU A 22 -7.13 17.83 3.85
N PRO A 23 -8.12 17.43 3.04
CA PRO A 23 -9.40 18.12 2.99
C PRO A 23 -10.10 18.06 4.37
N GLU A 24 -10.86 19.11 4.70
CA GLU A 24 -11.62 19.16 5.95
C GLU A 24 -12.56 17.94 6.06
N GLY A 25 -12.49 17.22 7.20
CA GLY A 25 -13.26 16.00 7.44
C GLY A 25 -12.74 14.74 6.73
N GLY A 26 -11.68 14.83 5.93
CA GLY A 26 -11.07 13.65 5.30
C GLY A 26 -10.31 12.79 6.31
N SER A 27 -10.78 11.56 6.54
CA SER A 27 -10.00 10.53 7.22
C SER A 27 -9.17 9.76 6.18
N PRO A 28 -7.83 9.74 6.31
CA PRO A 28 -6.97 8.89 5.48
C PRO A 28 -6.97 7.42 5.95
N CYS A 29 -7.70 7.11 7.02
CA CYS A 29 -7.90 5.75 7.48
C CYS A 29 -9.12 5.17 6.75
N PRO A 30 -8.98 4.01 6.08
CA PRO A 30 -10.13 3.33 5.49
C PRO A 30 -11.20 3.08 6.54
N GLU A 31 -12.45 3.37 6.21
CA GLU A 31 -13.59 3.17 7.11
C GLU A 31 -13.95 1.68 7.21
N ALA A 32 -13.59 0.89 6.17
CA ALA A 32 -13.74 -0.56 6.14
C ALA A 32 -12.45 -1.32 5.73
N PRO A 33 -12.25 -2.56 6.22
CA PRO A 33 -11.17 -3.43 5.76
C PRO A 33 -11.27 -3.68 4.23
N GLY A 34 -10.24 -3.26 3.48
CA GLY A 34 -10.18 -3.41 2.03
C GLY A 34 -10.46 -2.14 1.23
N GLU A 35 -10.88 -1.06 1.89
CA GLU A 35 -10.84 0.27 1.29
C GLU A 35 -9.38 0.72 1.18
N LEU A 36 -8.97 1.07 -0.04
CA LEU A 36 -7.62 1.53 -0.35
C LEU A 36 -7.65 3.02 -0.68
N ASP A 37 -8.47 3.77 0.05
CA ASP A 37 -8.58 5.21 -0.13
C ASP A 37 -7.37 5.86 0.57
N MET A 38 -6.55 6.53 -0.22
CA MET A 38 -5.27 7.08 0.20
C MET A 38 -5.18 8.56 -0.16
N PRO A 39 -4.43 9.36 0.61
CA PRO A 39 -4.11 10.72 0.22
C PRO A 39 -3.31 10.73 -1.09
N LEU A 40 -3.69 11.63 -1.99
CA LEU A 40 -3.04 11.91 -3.26
C LEU A 40 -2.78 13.40 -3.35
N LEU A 41 -1.53 13.80 -3.54
CA LEU A 41 -1.18 15.16 -3.91
C LEU A 41 -1.31 15.30 -5.43
N MET A 42 -2.12 16.27 -5.87
CA MET A 42 -2.49 16.49 -7.27
C MET A 42 -2.36 17.97 -7.66
N PRO A 43 -2.28 18.30 -8.96
CA PRO A 43 -2.32 19.69 -9.41
C PRO A 43 -3.61 20.37 -8.95
N ALA A 44 -3.50 21.59 -8.43
CA ALA A 44 -4.65 22.40 -8.03
C ALA A 44 -4.79 23.61 -8.98
N PRO A 45 -5.99 23.94 -9.47
CA PRO A 45 -6.20 25.09 -10.34
C PRO A 45 -5.86 26.42 -9.64
N THR A 46 -6.07 26.48 -8.32
CA THR A 46 -5.68 27.61 -7.46
C THR A 46 -4.92 27.05 -6.27
N LYS A 47 -3.66 27.44 -6.09
CA LYS A 47 -2.82 27.01 -4.97
C LYS A 47 -2.32 28.20 -4.15
N PRO A 48 -2.36 28.14 -2.81
CA PRO A 48 -1.74 29.17 -1.98
C PRO A 48 -0.23 29.24 -2.25
N ALA A 49 0.36 30.40 -2.00
CA ALA A 49 1.78 30.61 -2.23
C ALA A 49 2.63 29.59 -1.45
N GLY A 50 3.46 28.83 -2.16
CA GLY A 50 4.30 27.77 -1.58
C GLY A 50 3.70 26.37 -1.57
N ALA A 51 2.40 26.20 -1.87
CA ALA A 51 1.82 24.87 -2.03
C ALA A 51 2.20 24.25 -3.37
N VAL A 52 2.49 22.95 -3.34
CA VAL A 52 2.86 22.18 -4.53
C VAL A 52 1.62 21.68 -5.29
N GLY A 53 0.51 21.49 -4.58
CA GLY A 53 -0.77 21.02 -5.13
C GLY A 53 -1.86 20.96 -4.05
N GLU A 54 -2.93 20.22 -4.32
CA GLU A 54 -3.97 19.89 -3.34
C GLU A 54 -3.90 18.42 -2.95
N VAL A 55 -4.29 18.08 -1.72
CA VAL A 55 -4.44 16.68 -1.32
C VAL A 55 -5.91 16.27 -1.45
N ARG A 56 -6.16 15.16 -2.14
CA ARG A 56 -7.49 14.52 -2.23
C ARG A 56 -7.39 13.06 -1.84
N LEU A 57 -8.50 12.47 -1.42
CA LEU A 57 -8.59 11.03 -1.21
C LEU A 57 -8.96 10.36 -2.54
N GLY A 58 -8.23 9.31 -2.91
CA GLY A 58 -8.54 8.49 -4.08
C GLY A 58 -8.28 7.02 -3.80
N ARG A 59 -8.88 6.15 -4.60
CA ARG A 59 -8.83 4.70 -4.45
C ARG A 59 -7.68 4.08 -5.22
N LEU A 60 -6.85 3.28 -4.54
CA LEU A 60 -5.78 2.53 -5.20
C LEU A 60 -6.36 1.42 -6.08
N GLY A 61 -5.95 1.41 -7.35
CA GLY A 61 -6.49 0.57 -8.40
C GLY A 61 -7.08 1.43 -9.52
N LEU A 62 -6.26 1.79 -10.50
CA LEU A 62 -6.68 2.69 -11.58
C LEU A 62 -7.75 2.03 -12.45
N LEU A 63 -8.90 2.68 -12.57
CA LEU A 63 -9.99 2.25 -13.43
C LEU A 63 -9.90 2.97 -14.76
N SER A 64 -9.84 2.22 -15.86
CA SER A 64 -9.99 2.85 -17.19
C SER A 64 -11.38 3.50 -17.30
N ARG A 65 -11.54 4.52 -18.15
CA ARG A 65 -12.87 5.12 -18.40
C ARG A 65 -13.93 4.13 -18.89
N ARG A 66 -13.51 2.97 -19.41
CA ARG A 66 -14.37 1.90 -19.93
C ARG A 66 -14.56 0.75 -18.94
N ALA A 67 -14.00 0.87 -17.73
CA ALA A 67 -14.20 -0.15 -16.70
C ALA A 67 -15.69 -0.25 -16.37
N VAL A 68 -16.22 -1.48 -16.42
CA VAL A 68 -17.64 -1.76 -16.20
C VAL A 68 -18.00 -1.84 -14.72
N ASP A 69 -17.01 -2.11 -13.85
CA ASP A 69 -17.17 -2.18 -12.41
C ASP A 69 -15.84 -1.93 -11.67
N LEU A 70 -15.92 -1.82 -10.34
CA LEU A 70 -14.80 -1.54 -9.44
C LEU A 70 -13.80 -2.69 -9.30
N SER A 71 -14.19 -3.94 -9.59
CA SER A 71 -13.34 -5.12 -9.39
C SER A 71 -12.10 -5.11 -10.30
N LEU A 72 -12.21 -4.45 -11.46
CA LEU A 72 -11.10 -4.26 -12.39
C LEU A 72 -9.93 -3.46 -11.79
N GLY A 73 -10.20 -2.64 -10.77
CA GLY A 73 -9.17 -1.82 -10.09
C GLY A 73 -8.13 -2.67 -9.35
N GLY A 74 -8.51 -3.86 -8.86
CA GLY A 74 -7.62 -4.72 -8.08
C GLY A 74 -6.36 -5.17 -8.83
N GLN A 75 -6.42 -5.25 -10.16
CA GLN A 75 -5.29 -5.63 -11.02
C GLN A 75 -4.46 -4.41 -11.47
N ALA A 76 -4.95 -3.19 -11.22
CA ALA A 76 -4.39 -1.95 -11.72
C ALA A 76 -3.84 -1.06 -10.59
N THR A 77 -3.43 -1.65 -9.48
CA THR A 77 -2.82 -0.92 -8.34
C THR A 77 -1.42 -0.39 -8.66
N HIS A 78 -0.72 -1.04 -9.60
CA HIS A 78 0.62 -0.67 -10.02
C HIS A 78 0.69 -0.60 -11.54
N CYS A 79 1.56 0.28 -12.05
CA CYS A 79 1.86 0.37 -13.46
C CYS A 79 3.38 0.41 -13.67
N ALA A 80 3.87 -0.32 -14.67
CA ALA A 80 5.28 -0.28 -15.04
C ALA A 80 5.55 0.95 -15.92
N ILE A 81 6.59 1.73 -15.61
CA ILE A 81 6.95 2.91 -16.42
C ILE A 81 7.23 2.57 -17.90
N GLU A 82 7.62 1.32 -18.17
CA GLU A 82 7.88 0.78 -19.50
C GLU A 82 6.59 0.58 -20.32
N THR A 83 5.46 0.34 -19.65
CA THR A 83 4.19 -0.02 -20.31
C THR A 83 3.06 0.98 -20.08
N MET A 84 3.26 2.00 -19.23
CA MET A 84 2.25 3.01 -18.91
C MET A 84 1.69 3.75 -20.13
N LYS A 85 2.49 3.89 -21.20
CA LYS A 85 2.12 4.63 -22.41
C LYS A 85 1.28 3.81 -23.40
N SER A 86 1.34 2.49 -23.31
CA SER A 86 0.75 1.56 -24.30
C SER A 86 -0.47 0.83 -23.77
N LEU A 87 -0.47 0.45 -22.48
CA LEU A 87 -1.56 -0.30 -21.87
C LEU A 87 -2.85 0.54 -21.77
N ALA A 88 -3.97 -0.04 -22.20
CA ALA A 88 -5.26 0.64 -22.29
C ALA A 88 -5.71 1.26 -20.96
N THR A 89 -5.43 0.59 -19.84
CA THR A 89 -5.79 1.06 -18.49
C THR A 89 -5.09 2.36 -18.10
N PHE A 90 -3.83 2.56 -18.51
CA PHE A 90 -2.96 3.61 -17.99
C PHE A 90 -2.66 4.73 -18.99
N ARG A 91 -2.68 4.41 -20.30
CA ARG A 91 -2.23 5.32 -21.36
C ARG A 91 -2.98 6.64 -21.36
N GLU A 92 -4.30 6.61 -21.10
CA GLU A 92 -5.13 7.83 -21.14
C GLU A 92 -4.73 8.79 -20.03
N SER A 93 -4.54 8.30 -18.80
CA SER A 93 -4.04 9.11 -17.67
C SER A 93 -2.67 9.71 -17.96
N TRP A 94 -1.76 8.92 -18.53
CA TRP A 94 -0.42 9.41 -18.88
C TRP A 94 -0.50 10.55 -19.91
N TRP A 95 -1.17 10.34 -21.04
CA TRP A 95 -1.23 11.32 -22.13
C TRP A 95 -2.03 12.58 -21.77
N ALA A 96 -3.02 12.45 -20.89
CA ALA A 96 -3.75 13.59 -20.34
C ALA A 96 -2.96 14.36 -19.27
N GLY A 97 -1.76 13.90 -18.90
CA GLY A 97 -0.94 14.53 -17.86
C GLY A 97 -1.50 14.35 -16.45
N GLN A 98 -2.38 13.38 -16.23
CA GLN A 98 -3.00 13.09 -14.93
C GLN A 98 -2.03 12.33 -14.02
N ARG A 99 -1.02 13.06 -13.56
CA ARG A 99 0.00 12.58 -12.62
C ARG A 99 -0.33 13.03 -11.21
N CYS A 100 -0.07 12.17 -10.24
CA CYS A 100 -0.23 12.45 -8.82
C CYS A 100 1.02 12.00 -8.05
N VAL A 101 1.13 12.45 -6.81
CA VAL A 101 2.09 11.96 -5.84
C VAL A 101 1.30 11.23 -4.74
N VAL A 102 1.72 10.03 -4.41
CA VAL A 102 1.13 9.20 -3.36
C VAL A 102 2.02 9.30 -2.11
N PRO A 103 1.69 10.14 -1.13
CA PRO A 103 2.42 10.21 0.13
C PRO A 103 2.19 8.95 0.98
N VAL A 104 3.28 8.28 1.37
CA VAL A 104 3.25 7.10 2.23
C VAL A 104 4.30 7.19 3.34
N MET A 105 3.99 6.68 4.53
CA MET A 105 5.01 6.50 5.57
C MET A 105 6.01 5.40 5.18
N GLY A 106 5.57 4.46 4.36
CA GLY A 106 6.38 3.37 3.85
C GLY A 106 5.52 2.30 3.19
N LEU A 107 6.11 1.14 2.96
CA LEU A 107 5.43 -0.02 2.43
C LEU A 107 5.82 -1.29 3.17
N GLN A 108 4.91 -2.25 3.16
CA GLN A 108 5.09 -3.56 3.76
C GLN A 108 5.01 -4.63 2.67
N ALA A 109 6.09 -5.38 2.48
CA ALA A 109 6.19 -6.39 1.43
C ALA A 109 6.69 -7.71 2.00
N TRP A 110 6.47 -8.79 1.27
CA TRP A 110 7.17 -10.04 1.54
C TRP A 110 8.63 -9.90 1.13
N SER A 111 9.53 -10.35 2.00
CA SER A 111 10.97 -10.47 1.75
C SER A 111 11.35 -11.93 1.76
N PHE A 112 12.30 -12.29 0.89
CA PHE A 112 12.84 -13.65 0.76
C PHE A 112 14.33 -13.70 1.11
N SER A 113 14.86 -12.65 1.75
CA SER A 113 16.29 -12.53 2.08
C SER A 113 16.80 -13.62 3.04
N THR A 114 15.94 -14.20 3.85
CA THR A 114 16.28 -15.25 4.85
C THR A 114 16.01 -16.68 4.34
N GLY A 115 15.61 -16.84 3.08
CA GLY A 115 15.21 -18.12 2.49
C GLY A 115 13.79 -18.58 2.85
N GLN A 116 13.11 -17.87 3.77
CA GLN A 116 11.69 -18.08 4.09
C GLN A 116 10.93 -16.75 3.90
N PRO A 117 9.68 -16.78 3.41
CA PRO A 117 8.90 -15.57 3.22
C PRO A 117 8.60 -14.88 4.57
N GLN A 118 9.07 -13.66 4.74
CA GLN A 118 8.83 -12.85 5.94
C GLN A 118 8.33 -11.46 5.56
N ARG A 119 7.33 -10.92 6.27
CA ARG A 119 6.89 -9.53 6.05
C ARG A 119 7.95 -8.57 6.55
N TRP A 120 8.34 -7.63 5.70
CA TRP A 120 9.27 -6.56 5.99
C TRP A 120 8.59 -5.22 5.77
N THR A 121 9.01 -4.22 6.52
CA THR A 121 8.63 -2.82 6.34
C THR A 121 9.80 -2.08 5.71
N VAL A 122 9.54 -1.30 4.66
CA VAL A 122 10.48 -0.40 4.01
C VAL A 122 10.00 1.02 4.22
N GLN A 123 10.89 1.86 4.76
CA GLN A 123 10.62 3.26 5.10
C GLN A 123 11.85 4.12 4.80
N GLN A 124 11.65 5.43 4.79
CA GLN A 124 12.75 6.38 4.76
C GLN A 124 13.56 6.31 6.06
N SER A 125 14.89 6.36 5.99
CA SER A 125 15.78 6.14 7.14
C SER A 125 15.61 7.15 8.29
N ALA A 126 15.21 8.39 7.99
CA ALA A 126 14.92 9.42 8.98
C ALA A 126 13.44 9.44 9.43
N GLY A 127 12.64 8.45 9.03
CA GLY A 127 11.22 8.33 9.39
C GLY A 127 10.29 9.33 8.69
N LEU A 128 10.76 10.02 7.65
CA LEU A 128 9.96 10.97 6.90
C LEU A 128 9.06 10.27 5.87
N PRO A 129 7.92 10.87 5.50
CA PRO A 129 7.10 10.37 4.41
C PRO A 129 7.86 10.31 3.08
N LEU A 130 7.60 9.22 2.33
CA LEU A 130 8.03 9.00 0.96
C LEU A 130 6.97 9.55 -0.01
N ALA A 131 7.45 10.03 -1.17
CA ALA A 131 6.62 10.51 -2.26
C ALA A 131 6.66 9.53 -3.42
N LEU A 132 5.60 8.76 -3.65
CA LEU A 132 5.56 7.82 -4.80
C LEU A 132 4.97 8.52 -6.03
N ALA A 133 5.55 8.31 -7.21
CA ALA A 133 4.94 8.75 -8.46
C ALA A 133 3.71 7.90 -8.80
N GLY A 134 2.61 8.53 -9.16
CA GLY A 134 1.38 7.84 -9.56
C GLY A 134 0.70 8.45 -10.77
N LEU A 135 -0.25 7.71 -11.32
CA LEU A 135 -1.22 8.19 -12.30
C LEU A 135 -2.61 8.14 -11.70
N TRP A 136 -3.45 9.09 -12.06
CA TRP A 136 -4.83 9.14 -11.60
C TRP A 136 -5.81 9.35 -12.75
N ASN A 137 -7.08 9.09 -12.50
CA ASN A 137 -8.18 9.61 -13.28
C ASN A 137 -9.46 9.62 -12.42
N THR A 138 -10.52 10.22 -12.97
CA THR A 138 -11.87 10.07 -12.45
C THR A 138 -12.59 9.00 -13.27
N TRP A 139 -13.10 7.97 -12.59
CA TRP A 139 -14.01 6.98 -13.16
C TRP A 139 -15.44 7.35 -12.78
N THR A 140 -16.36 7.20 -13.73
CA THR A 140 -17.80 7.43 -13.49
C THR A 140 -18.51 6.09 -13.56
N GLY A 141 -19.17 5.72 -12.47
CA GLY A 141 -19.90 4.47 -12.35
C GLY A 141 -21.20 4.44 -13.16
N PRO A 142 -21.82 3.25 -13.29
CA PRO A 142 -23.12 3.10 -13.98
C PRO A 142 -24.25 3.92 -13.36
N ASP A 143 -24.14 4.23 -12.06
CA ASP A 143 -25.05 5.08 -11.28
C ASP A 143 -24.74 6.58 -11.39
N GLY A 144 -23.70 6.95 -12.14
CA GLY A 144 -23.20 8.32 -12.28
C GLY A 144 -22.29 8.77 -11.14
N ALA A 145 -21.97 7.92 -10.16
CA ALA A 145 -21.06 8.26 -9.09
C ALA A 145 -19.63 8.43 -9.62
N GLU A 146 -18.96 9.51 -9.23
CA GLU A 146 -17.56 9.72 -9.58
C GLU A 146 -16.63 9.18 -8.50
N LEU A 147 -15.59 8.47 -8.92
CA LEU A 147 -14.54 7.94 -8.07
C LEU A 147 -13.17 8.39 -8.60
N LEU A 148 -12.40 9.05 -7.75
CA LEU A 148 -10.99 9.29 -8.02
C LEU A 148 -10.23 7.97 -7.84
N SER A 149 -9.63 7.44 -8.91
CA SER A 149 -8.85 6.21 -8.89
C SER A 149 -7.41 6.47 -9.30
N PHE A 150 -6.47 5.69 -8.77
CA PHE A 150 -5.05 5.89 -9.05
C PHE A 150 -4.23 4.60 -9.03
N CYS A 151 -3.02 4.65 -9.59
CA CYS A 151 -2.02 3.59 -9.47
C CYS A 151 -0.65 4.16 -9.12
N VAL A 152 0.20 3.31 -8.55
CA VAL A 152 1.61 3.63 -8.27
C VAL A 152 2.49 3.21 -9.44
N LEU A 153 3.35 4.11 -9.92
CA LEU A 153 4.34 3.79 -10.93
C LEU A 153 5.50 3.00 -10.32
N THR A 154 5.95 1.99 -11.07
CA THR A 154 7.04 1.10 -10.67
C THR A 154 8.14 1.07 -11.72
N ARG A 155 9.35 0.71 -11.29
CA ARG A 155 10.52 0.50 -12.16
C ARG A 155 11.29 -0.77 -11.76
N PRO A 156 12.20 -1.27 -12.61
CA PRO A 156 13.06 -2.40 -12.28
C PRO A 156 13.94 -2.10 -11.07
N ALA A 157 14.21 -3.13 -10.25
CA ALA A 157 14.91 -2.98 -8.98
C ALA A 157 15.90 -4.12 -8.69
N ASP A 158 16.31 -4.91 -9.68
CA ASP A 158 17.17 -6.09 -9.49
C ASP A 158 18.53 -5.72 -8.87
N GLY A 159 19.04 -4.52 -9.19
CA GLY A 159 20.27 -3.97 -8.60
C GLY A 159 20.07 -3.21 -7.28
N HIS A 160 18.84 -3.03 -6.80
CA HIS A 160 18.57 -2.21 -5.62
C HIS A 160 18.77 -3.00 -4.33
N GLU A 161 19.54 -2.47 -3.38
CA GLU A 161 19.96 -3.18 -2.16
C GLU A 161 18.79 -3.75 -1.33
N VAL A 162 17.74 -2.94 -1.15
CA VAL A 162 16.49 -3.33 -0.47
C VAL A 162 15.54 -4.13 -1.37
N PHE A 163 15.08 -3.54 -2.48
CA PHE A 163 13.96 -4.08 -3.25
C PHE A 163 14.25 -5.38 -4.01
N ARG A 164 15.52 -5.69 -4.31
CA ARG A 164 15.89 -6.96 -4.95
C ARG A 164 15.42 -8.18 -4.16
N HIS A 165 15.28 -8.05 -2.84
CA HIS A 165 14.87 -9.13 -1.95
C HIS A 165 13.36 -9.21 -1.72
N LEU A 166 12.59 -8.25 -2.26
CA LEU A 166 11.15 -8.13 -2.06
C LEU A 166 10.32 -8.70 -3.22
N ALA A 167 10.99 -9.31 -4.20
CA ALA A 167 10.36 -10.10 -5.24
C ALA A 167 10.34 -11.57 -4.85
N SER A 168 9.26 -12.24 -5.23
CA SER A 168 9.20 -13.70 -5.15
C SER A 168 10.34 -14.30 -5.99
N PRO A 169 10.94 -15.42 -5.56
CA PRO A 169 11.93 -16.13 -6.35
C PRO A 169 11.45 -16.38 -7.78
N GLY A 170 12.32 -16.14 -8.76
CA GLY A 170 11.98 -16.27 -10.19
C GLY A 170 11.30 -15.05 -10.81
N GLN A 171 10.86 -14.06 -10.02
CA GLN A 171 10.29 -12.82 -10.54
C GLN A 171 11.30 -11.68 -10.54
N ALA A 172 11.25 -10.83 -11.57
CA ALA A 172 12.06 -9.61 -11.64
C ALA A 172 11.66 -8.65 -10.50
N ALA A 173 12.67 -8.06 -9.85
CA ALA A 173 12.42 -7.13 -8.77
C ALA A 173 11.88 -5.80 -9.30
N ARG A 174 10.89 -5.27 -8.58
CA ARG A 174 10.24 -4.00 -8.89
C ARG A 174 10.17 -3.16 -7.64
N MET A 175 10.34 -1.85 -7.81
CA MET A 175 10.16 -0.87 -6.75
C MET A 175 9.24 0.26 -7.21
N PRO A 176 8.54 0.93 -6.30
CA PRO A 176 7.86 2.18 -6.61
C PRO A 176 8.86 3.23 -7.08
N VAL A 177 8.43 4.13 -7.96
CA VAL A 177 9.20 5.31 -8.33
C VAL A 177 9.08 6.32 -7.19
N LEU A 178 10.15 6.53 -6.42
CA LEU A 178 10.20 7.60 -5.41
C LEU A 178 10.64 8.90 -6.07
N LEU A 179 9.92 9.96 -5.76
CA LEU A 179 10.22 11.32 -6.21
C LEU A 179 10.90 12.07 -5.07
N PRO A 180 12.05 12.72 -5.32
CA PRO A 180 12.60 13.64 -4.34
C PRO A 180 11.71 14.89 -4.28
N LEU A 181 11.71 15.60 -3.14
CA LEU A 181 10.76 16.69 -2.91
C LEU A 181 10.86 17.83 -3.94
N GLU A 182 12.07 18.13 -4.42
CA GLU A 182 12.28 19.16 -5.44
C GLU A 182 11.68 18.78 -6.80
N SER A 183 11.35 17.51 -7.00
CA SER A 183 10.74 17.00 -8.23
C SER A 183 9.21 16.94 -8.18
N LEU A 184 8.57 17.27 -7.07
CA LEU A 184 7.10 17.19 -6.95
C LEU A 184 6.39 18.17 -7.88
N ALA A 185 6.76 19.45 -7.84
CA ALA A 185 6.18 20.47 -8.72
C ALA A 185 6.39 20.17 -10.22
N PRO A 186 7.60 19.86 -10.72
CA PRO A 186 7.78 19.51 -12.13
C PRO A 186 7.14 18.17 -12.50
N TRP A 187 6.95 17.25 -11.55
CA TRP A 187 6.19 16.03 -11.79
C TRP A 187 4.69 16.31 -11.97
N LEU A 188 4.09 17.13 -11.10
CA LEU A 188 2.66 17.44 -11.16
C LEU A 188 2.34 18.38 -12.34
N ASP A 189 3.01 19.53 -12.40
CA ASP A 189 2.67 20.64 -13.31
C ASP A 189 3.48 20.64 -14.61
N GLY A 190 4.58 19.88 -14.67
CA GLY A 190 5.49 19.88 -15.83
C GLY A 190 4.92 19.22 -17.09
N GLY A 191 5.58 19.41 -18.21
CA GLY A 191 5.23 18.75 -19.46
C GLY A 191 5.55 17.25 -19.44
N LEU A 192 5.01 16.48 -20.38
CA LEU A 192 5.29 15.05 -20.50
C LEU A 192 6.79 14.74 -20.62
N LYS A 193 7.54 15.57 -21.36
CA LYS A 193 9.01 15.42 -21.49
C LYS A 193 9.74 15.62 -20.17
N ASP A 194 9.26 16.53 -19.31
CA ASP A 194 9.85 16.76 -17.99
C ASP A 194 9.59 15.57 -17.07
N ALA A 195 8.35 15.08 -17.08
CA ALA A 195 7.96 13.88 -16.33
C ALA A 195 8.78 12.65 -16.75
N GLU A 196 8.98 12.43 -18.05
CA GLU A 196 9.82 11.33 -18.56
C GLU A 196 11.26 11.41 -18.05
N ARG A 197 11.85 12.61 -18.08
CA ARG A 197 13.20 12.83 -17.58
C ARG A 197 13.31 12.54 -16.09
N LEU A 198 12.28 12.86 -15.30
CA LEU A 198 12.23 12.53 -13.87
C LEU A 198 12.21 11.00 -13.65
N LEU A 199 11.44 10.25 -14.44
CA LEU A 199 11.38 8.78 -14.33
C LEU A 199 12.71 8.09 -14.62
N GLN A 200 13.60 8.71 -15.41
CA GLN A 200 14.92 8.16 -15.72
C GLN A 200 15.98 8.46 -14.64
N ARG A 201 15.71 9.37 -13.70
CA ARG A 201 16.70 9.72 -12.67
C ARG A 201 16.99 8.52 -11.76
N PRO A 202 18.26 8.29 -11.36
CA PRO A 202 18.57 7.39 -10.27
C PRO A 202 17.91 7.87 -8.98
N MET A 203 17.49 6.93 -8.16
CA MET A 203 16.85 7.24 -6.89
C MET A 203 17.91 7.45 -5.82
N ALA A 204 17.76 8.51 -5.03
CA ALA A 204 18.73 8.91 -4.01
C ALA A 204 18.18 8.86 -2.57
N GLU A 205 16.94 8.42 -2.39
CA GLU A 205 16.30 8.33 -1.07
C GLU A 205 17.01 7.25 -0.22
N ALA A 206 17.43 7.63 0.98
CA ALA A 206 17.96 6.70 1.96
C ALA A 206 16.81 5.87 2.54
N LEU A 207 16.79 4.59 2.21
CA LEU A 207 15.78 3.63 2.66
C LEU A 207 16.37 2.68 3.68
N GLN A 208 15.55 2.35 4.67
CA GLN A 208 15.79 1.26 5.59
C GLN A 208 14.70 0.20 5.45
N ALA A 209 15.09 -1.06 5.64
CA ALA A 209 14.17 -2.18 5.60
C ALA A 209 14.41 -3.10 6.80
N ALA A 210 13.34 -3.48 7.47
CA ALA A 210 13.40 -4.33 8.66
C ALA A 210 12.24 -5.32 8.67
N PRO A 211 12.43 -6.51 9.28
CA PRO A 211 11.32 -7.42 9.54
C PRO A 211 10.19 -6.72 10.30
N LEU A 212 8.95 -6.91 9.85
CA LEU A 212 7.79 -6.53 10.64
C LEU A 212 7.72 -7.45 11.85
N ALA A 213 7.60 -6.89 13.05
CA ALA A 213 7.39 -7.67 14.27
C ALA A 213 6.21 -8.63 14.03
N GLN A 214 6.46 -9.93 14.19
CA GLN A 214 5.60 -11.00 13.72
C GLN A 214 4.19 -10.85 14.33
N ALA A 215 3.18 -10.54 13.51
CA ALA A 215 1.81 -10.88 13.87
C ALA A 215 1.70 -12.41 13.76
N ASP A 216 1.07 -13.07 14.73
CA ASP A 216 0.90 -14.54 14.85
C ASP A 216 0.15 -15.23 13.68
N THR A 217 0.01 -14.57 12.53
CA THR A 217 -0.72 -15.10 11.38
C THR A 217 0.22 -15.96 10.54
N PRO A 218 -0.02 -17.29 10.41
CA PRO A 218 0.78 -18.12 9.52
C PRO A 218 0.67 -17.59 8.09
N TRP A 219 1.80 -17.59 7.38
CA TRP A 219 1.86 -17.25 5.97
C TRP A 219 0.82 -18.07 5.19
N ARG A 220 -0.05 -17.39 4.45
CA ARG A 220 -0.94 -17.98 3.45
C ARG A 220 -0.63 -17.32 2.11
N GLU A 221 -0.47 -18.12 1.08
CA GLU A 221 -0.31 -17.62 -0.28
C GLU A 221 -1.53 -16.75 -0.65
N PRO A 222 -1.33 -15.50 -1.10
CA PRO A 222 -2.44 -14.69 -1.60
C PRO A 222 -3.06 -15.35 -2.84
N ALA A 223 -4.39 -15.49 -2.89
CA ALA A 223 -5.09 -16.08 -4.04
C ALA A 223 -4.77 -15.38 -5.39
N SER A 224 -4.37 -14.10 -5.34
CA SER A 224 -3.90 -13.33 -6.49
C SER A 224 -2.58 -13.81 -7.10
N TRP A 225 -1.80 -14.64 -6.38
CA TRP A 225 -0.53 -15.21 -6.86
C TRP A 225 -0.76 -16.54 -7.61
N SER A 226 -1.87 -17.21 -7.34
CA SER A 226 -2.28 -18.47 -7.99
C SER A 226 -2.73 -18.30 -9.44
N VAL A 227 -2.80 -17.07 -9.96
CA VAL A 227 -3.35 -16.75 -11.30
C VAL A 227 -2.26 -16.56 -12.35
N VAL A 228 -0.98 -16.64 -11.99
CA VAL A 228 0.09 -16.66 -13.00
C VAL A 228 0.46 -18.13 -13.26
N PRO A 229 0.30 -18.67 -14.48
CA PRO A 229 0.84 -19.98 -14.81
C PRO A 229 2.38 -19.86 -14.79
N ASP A 230 2.97 -20.11 -13.63
CA ASP A 230 4.42 -20.14 -13.46
C ASP A 230 4.91 -21.59 -13.53
N MET A 231 5.90 -21.80 -14.38
CA MET A 231 6.42 -23.09 -14.83
C MET A 231 7.15 -23.86 -13.72
N PHE A 232 7.19 -23.33 -12.49
CA PHE A 232 7.95 -23.83 -11.34
C PHE A 232 7.15 -23.99 -10.03
N ALA A 233 5.81 -23.88 -10.06
CA ALA A 233 4.98 -24.08 -8.85
C ALA A 233 5.22 -25.45 -8.16
N HIS A 234 5.58 -26.48 -8.93
CA HIS A 234 5.84 -27.83 -8.42
C HIS A 234 7.12 -27.95 -7.58
N GLU A 235 8.19 -27.22 -7.91
CA GLU A 235 9.45 -27.28 -7.16
C GLU A 235 9.32 -26.61 -5.78
N TRP A 236 8.47 -25.58 -5.71
CA TRP A 236 8.22 -24.83 -4.50
C TRP A 236 7.36 -25.58 -3.46
N HIS A 237 6.30 -26.27 -3.90
CA HIS A 237 5.51 -27.15 -3.02
C HIS A 237 6.35 -28.26 -2.37
N ALA A 238 7.35 -28.77 -3.09
CA ALA A 238 8.27 -29.80 -2.58
C ALA A 238 9.19 -29.26 -1.47
N MET A 239 9.60 -27.99 -1.55
CA MET A 239 10.44 -27.35 -0.52
C MET A 239 9.63 -26.94 0.72
N ALA A 240 8.40 -26.44 0.55
CA ALA A 240 7.53 -26.05 1.66
C ALA A 240 7.07 -27.25 2.52
N ALA A 241 6.92 -28.43 1.93
CA ALA A 241 6.57 -29.67 2.63
C ALA A 241 7.70 -30.22 3.52
N GLN A 242 8.94 -29.71 3.39
CA GLN A 242 10.11 -30.16 4.15
C GLN A 242 10.42 -29.26 5.36
N ALA A 243 9.62 -28.22 5.61
CA ALA A 243 9.79 -27.38 6.79
C ALA A 243 9.51 -28.19 8.07
N PRO A 244 10.38 -28.15 9.10
CA PRO A 244 10.17 -28.91 10.33
C PRO A 244 8.88 -28.45 11.02
N ALA A 245 8.07 -29.41 11.45
CA ALA A 245 6.79 -29.14 12.10
C ALA A 245 6.98 -28.25 13.34
N ALA A 246 6.19 -27.18 13.42
CA ALA A 246 6.15 -26.30 14.58
C ALA A 246 5.81 -27.10 15.86
N PRO A 247 6.43 -26.79 17.01
CA PRO A 247 6.14 -27.50 18.26
C PRO A 247 4.67 -27.30 18.65
N THR A 248 3.99 -28.40 18.97
CA THR A 248 2.59 -28.43 19.39
C THR A 248 2.42 -27.64 20.68
N ARG A 249 1.69 -26.53 20.59
CA ARG A 249 1.35 -25.67 21.73
C ARG A 249 0.46 -26.46 22.70
N ARG A 250 1.01 -26.89 23.85
CA ARG A 250 0.24 -27.52 24.93
C ARG A 250 -0.90 -26.58 25.36
N ALA A 251 -2.12 -27.11 25.37
CA ALA A 251 -3.28 -26.39 25.86
C ALA A 251 -3.08 -25.98 27.34
N SER A 252 -3.21 -24.68 27.62
CA SER A 252 -3.22 -24.19 28.99
C SER A 252 -4.46 -24.70 29.73
N PRO A 253 -4.35 -25.25 30.95
CA PRO A 253 -5.50 -25.73 31.69
C PRO A 253 -6.42 -24.54 32.03
N ARG A 254 -7.72 -24.69 31.71
CA ARG A 254 -8.76 -23.72 32.09
C ARG A 254 -8.81 -23.64 33.62
N LEU A 255 -8.47 -22.48 34.19
CA LEU A 255 -8.79 -22.18 35.59
C LEU A 255 -10.31 -22.10 35.75
N MET A 256 -10.89 -23.04 36.50
CA MET A 256 -12.27 -22.95 36.98
C MET A 256 -12.41 -21.75 37.92
N ARG A 257 -13.35 -20.85 37.62
CA ARG A 257 -13.75 -19.80 38.55
C ARG A 257 -14.52 -20.42 39.72
N PRO A 258 -14.22 -20.06 40.99
CA PRO A 258 -15.00 -20.54 42.13
C PRO A 258 -16.42 -19.96 42.11
N ARG A 259 -17.38 -20.80 42.48
CA ARG A 259 -18.82 -20.50 42.59
C ARG A 259 -19.04 -19.47 43.71
N SER A 260 -19.84 -18.44 43.47
CA SER A 260 -20.25 -17.47 44.50
C SER A 260 -21.06 -18.15 45.61
N PRO A 261 -20.93 -17.74 46.88
CA PRO A 261 -21.69 -18.34 47.97
C PRO A 261 -23.16 -17.88 47.95
N GLU A 262 -24.03 -18.82 48.30
CA GLU A 262 -25.49 -18.69 48.37
C GLU A 262 -25.92 -17.90 49.63
N PRO A 263 -26.95 -17.04 49.57
CA PRO A 263 -27.37 -16.26 50.73
C PRO A 263 -28.07 -17.12 51.79
N ALA A 264 -27.78 -16.85 53.07
CA ALA A 264 -28.38 -17.54 54.20
C ALA A 264 -29.89 -17.24 54.33
N GLY A 265 -30.69 -18.29 54.54
CA GLY A 265 -32.12 -18.19 54.82
C GLY A 265 -32.42 -17.60 56.21
N PRO A 266 -33.65 -17.08 56.42
CA PRO A 266 -34.00 -16.33 57.62
C PRO A 266 -34.06 -17.22 58.87
N THR A 267 -33.55 -16.70 59.98
CA THR A 267 -33.52 -17.37 61.28
C THR A 267 -34.71 -16.95 62.15
N THR A 268 -35.23 -17.90 62.92
CA THR A 268 -36.40 -17.79 63.80
C THR A 268 -36.12 -16.86 65.00
N ALA A 269 -36.37 -15.55 64.84
CA ALA A 269 -36.37 -14.60 65.96
C ALA A 269 -37.39 -13.44 65.85
N ASP A 270 -38.19 -13.35 64.78
CA ASP A 270 -39.22 -12.30 64.62
C ASP A 270 -40.64 -12.89 64.71
N LEU A 271 -40.93 -13.61 65.79
CA LEU A 271 -42.29 -13.94 66.21
C LEU A 271 -42.45 -13.59 67.69
N PHE A 272 -42.53 -12.29 67.99
CA PHE A 272 -43.33 -11.69 69.07
C PHE A 272 -43.60 -10.22 68.73
#